data_AF-A0A2H9M4Q2-F1
#
_entry.id   AF-A0A2H9M4Q2-F1
#
_cell.length_a   1.000
_cell.length_b   1.000
_cell.length_c   1.000
_cell.angle_alpha   90.00
_cell.angle_beta   90.00
_cell.angle_gamma   90.00
#
_symmetry.space_group_name_H-M   'P 1'
#
loop_
_entity.id
_entity.type
_entity.pdbx_description
1 polymer ?
#
loop_
_entity_poly.entity_id
_entity_poly.type
_entity_poly.pdbx_seq_one_letter_code
_entity_poly.pdbx_strand_id
1 'polypeptide(L)' 'MVMRTIDVKKISFEVKKGKITEIIKKIRELYNDLKVTLEGNIVSVSGDLHNYKKRNMILYVLSGDKHGQNIWGSRNFK' A
#
# COMPACT_ATOMS: atom_id res chain seq x y z
N MET A 1 19.05 12.69 -20.55
CA MET A 1 18.47 12.71 -19.19
C MET A 1 17.97 11.31 -18.90
N VAL A 2 18.75 10.50 -18.16
CA VAL A 2 18.41 9.10 -17.90
C VAL A 2 17.53 9.04 -16.65
N MET A 3 16.23 8.83 -16.84
CA MET A 3 15.32 8.56 -15.73
C MET A 3 15.66 7.17 -15.19
N ARG A 4 16.31 7.09 -14.02
CA ARG A 4 16.47 5.81 -13.31
C ARG A 4 15.10 5.38 -12.81
N THR A 5 14.46 4.46 -13.50
CA THR A 5 13.27 3.78 -12.98
C THR A 5 13.73 2.94 -11.80
N ILE A 6 13.52 3.45 -10.58
CA ILE A 6 13.75 2.67 -9.37
C ILE A 6 12.69 1.57 -9.40
N ASP A 7 13.11 0.35 -9.73
CA ASP A 7 12.32 -0.87 -9.61
C ASP A 7 11.98 -1.06 -8.13
N VAL A 8 10.88 -0.46 -7.66
CA VAL A 8 10.42 -0.61 -6.29
C VAL A 8 9.81 -1.99 -6.17
N LYS A 9 10.63 -3.01 -5.91
CA LYS A 9 10.18 -4.40 -5.80
C LYS A 9 9.54 -4.73 -4.44
N LYS A 10 9.74 -3.88 -3.43
CA LYS A 10 9.27 -4.07 -2.05
C LYS A 10 8.95 -2.73 -1.39
N ILE A 11 7.83 -2.67 -0.67
CA ILE A 11 7.41 -1.55 0.19
C ILE A 11 7.24 -2.12 1.59
N SER A 12 7.86 -1.49 2.59
CA SER A 12 7.79 -1.94 3.98
C SER A 12 7.37 -0.79 4.88
N PHE A 13 6.40 -1.03 5.75
CA PHE A 13 5.88 -0.03 6.69
C PHE A 13 5.65 -0.65 8.06
N GLU A 14 5.95 0.13 9.11
CA GLU A 14 5.56 -0.22 10.47
C GLU A 14 4.07 0.09 10.68
N VAL A 15 3.35 -0.91 11.16
CA VAL A 15 1.90 -0.87 11.37
C VAL A 15 1.60 -1.22 12.83
N LYS A 16 0.64 -0.54 13.44
CA LYS A 16 0.18 -0.85 14.80
C LYS A 16 -0.42 -2.26 14.84
N LYS A 17 0.01 -3.09 15.80
CA LYS A 17 -0.41 -4.51 15.96
C LYS A 17 -1.90 -4.77 15.75
N GLY A 18 -2.78 -3.93 16.29
CA GLY A 18 -4.23 -4.10 16.16
C GLY A 18 -4.79 -3.92 14.74
N LYS A 19 -4.06 -3.27 13.83
CA LYS A 19 -4.50 -3.01 12.44
C LYS A 19 -3.81 -3.91 11.41
N ILE A 20 -2.79 -4.66 11.80
CA ILE A 20 -1.96 -5.47 10.88
C ILE A 20 -2.83 -6.46 10.10
N THR A 21 -3.68 -7.21 10.81
CA THR A 21 -4.52 -8.26 10.20
C THR A 21 -5.51 -7.68 9.19
N GLU A 22 -6.13 -6.54 9.52
CA GLU A 22 -7.08 -5.84 8.63
C GLU A 22 -6.36 -5.32 7.37
N ILE A 23 -5.18 -4.73 7.54
CA ILE A 23 -4.35 -4.22 6.44
C ILE A 23 -3.92 -5.36 5.51
N ILE A 24 -3.42 -6.47 6.06
CA ILE A 24 -2.99 -7.62 5.26
C ILE A 24 -4.18 -8.19 4.47
N LYS A 25 -5.35 -8.33 5.12
CA LYS A 25 -6.57 -8.81 4.47
C LYS A 25 -6.97 -7.89 3.31
N LYS A 26 -7.02 -6.57 3.55
CA LYS A 26 -7.38 -5.57 2.54
C LYS A 26 -6.41 -5.54 1.36
N ILE A 27 -5.11 -5.68 1.60
CA ILE A 27 -4.11 -5.75 0.52
C ILE A 27 -4.30 -7.01 -0.32
N ARG A 28 -4.56 -8.17 0.30
CA ARG A 28 -4.82 -9.42 -0.43
C ARG A 28 -6.12 -9.38 -1.23
N GLU A 29 -7.15 -8.71 -0.72
CA GLU A 29 -8.42 -8.50 -1.43
C GLU A 29 -8.26 -7.58 -2.65
N LEU A 30 -7.48 -6.50 -2.51
CA LEU A 30 -7.24 -5.55 -3.61
C LEU A 30 -6.25 -6.09 -4.64
N TYR A 31 -5.22 -6.81 -4.19
CA TYR A 31 -4.09 -7.24 -4.99
C TYR A 31 -3.63 -8.65 -4.59
N ASN A 32 -4.31 -9.65 -5.14
CA ASN A 32 -3.99 -11.07 -4.92
C ASN A 32 -2.62 -11.46 -5.53
N ASP A 33 -2.16 -10.73 -6.54
CA ASP A 33 -0.86 -10.91 -7.19
C ASP A 33 0.34 -10.48 -6.32
N LEU A 34 0.11 -9.75 -5.23
CA LEU A 34 1.16 -9.21 -4.39
C LEU A 34 1.48 -10.12 -3.20
N LYS A 35 2.76 -10.29 -2.93
CA LYS A 35 3.27 -11.03 -1.78
C LYS A 35 3.32 -10.10 -0.57
N VAL A 36 2.61 -10.46 0.49
CA VAL A 36 2.62 -9.73 1.76
C VAL A 36 3.35 -10.55 2.82
N THR A 37 4.40 -9.99 3.42
CA THR A 37 5.15 -10.58 4.53
C THR A 37 5.04 -9.72 5.79
N LEU A 38 5.03 -10.37 6.95
CA LEU A 38 4.94 -9.72 8.25
C LEU A 38 6.17 -10.07 9.07
N GLU A 39 6.91 -9.04 9.52
CA GLU A 39 8.08 -9.18 10.38
C GLU A 39 7.86 -8.32 11.64
N GLY A 40 7.35 -8.94 12.71
CA GLY A 40 6.97 -8.23 13.94
C GLY A 40 5.81 -7.26 13.71
N ASN A 41 6.10 -5.95 13.76
CA ASN A 41 5.12 -4.89 13.45
C ASN A 41 5.25 -4.35 12.02
N ILE A 42 6.17 -4.89 11.22
CA ILE A 42 6.46 -4.37 9.87
C ILE A 42 5.73 -5.23 8.85
N VAL A 43 4.83 -4.60 8.09
CA VAL A 43 4.18 -5.22 6.93
C VAL A 43 4.96 -4.83 5.69
N SER A 44 5.39 -5.83 4.94
CA SER A 44 6.06 -5.65 3.66
C SER A 44 5.22 -6.21 2.53
N VAL A 45 5.13 -5.46 1.44
CA VAL A 45 4.44 -5.84 0.20
C VAL A 45 5.46 -5.87 -0.92
N SER A 46 5.60 -7.01 -1.60
CA SER A 46 6.48 -7.19 -2.75
C SER A 46 5.74 -7.79 -3.94
N GLY A 47 6.16 -7.44 -5.14
CA GLY A 47 5.50 -7.86 -6.39
C GLY A 47 5.65 -6.83 -7.49
N ASP A 48 4.76 -6.87 -8.48
CA ASP A 48 4.73 -5.89 -9.57
C ASP A 48 4.09 -4.57 -9.10
N LEU A 49 4.95 -3.64 -8.68
CA LEU A 49 4.59 -2.32 -8.19
C LEU A 49 4.88 -1.22 -9.20
N HIS A 50 5.06 -1.54 -10.49
CA HIS A 50 5.29 -0.54 -11.55
C HIS A 50 4.15 0.47 -11.68
N ASN A 51 2.92 0.06 -11.36
CA ASN A 51 1.77 0.95 -11.43
C ASN A 51 1.75 1.91 -10.22
N TYR A 52 2.01 3.20 -10.50
CA TYR A 52 2.03 4.24 -9.47
C TYR A 52 0.71 4.35 -8.68
N LYS A 53 -0.45 4.09 -9.30
CA LYS A 53 -1.75 4.09 -8.60
C LYS A 53 -1.85 2.93 -7.62
N LYS A 54 -1.42 1.73 -8.03
CA LYS A 54 -1.37 0.55 -7.15
C LYS A 54 -0.46 0.83 -5.96
N ARG A 55 0.75 1.31 -6.21
CA ARG A 55 1.73 1.70 -5.18
C ARG A 55 1.15 2.70 -4.20
N ASN A 56 0.49 3.75 -4.68
CA ASN A 56 -0.04 4.78 -3.78
C ASN A 56 -1.20 4.27 -2.92
N MET A 57 -2.06 3.40 -3.48
CA MET A 57 -3.10 2.72 -2.71
C MET A 57 -2.51 1.83 -1.61
N ILE A 58 -1.45 1.07 -1.92
CA ILE A 58 -0.76 0.23 -0.93
C ILE A 58 -0.16 1.08 0.19
N LEU A 59 0.51 2.18 -0.16
CA LEU A 59 1.03 3.15 0.82
C LEU A 59 -0.06 3.72 1.72
N TYR A 60 -1.22 4.06 1.15
CA TYR A 60 -2.36 4.56 1.88
C TYR A 60 -2.93 3.52 2.87
N VAL A 61 -3.12 2.28 2.42
CA VAL A 61 -3.60 1.18 3.26
C VAL A 61 -2.61 0.87 4.38
N LEU A 62 -1.31 0.78 4.07
CA LEU A 62 -0.24 0.56 5.06
C LEU A 62 -0.14 1.69 6.08
N SER A 63 -0.40 2.93 5.66
CA SER A 63 -0.43 4.10 6.56
C SER A 63 -1.66 4.14 7.47
N GLY A 64 -2.59 3.18 7.34
CA GLY A 64 -3.76 3.02 8.20
C GLY A 64 -4.70 4.22 8.14
N ASP A 65 -5.01 4.67 6.91
CA ASP A 65 -5.92 5.78 6.61
C ASP A 65 -5.40 7.20 6.96
N LYS A 66 -4.25 7.33 7.64
CA LYS A 66 -3.71 8.66 8.02
C LYS A 66 -3.28 9.53 6.83
N HIS A 67 -3.09 8.93 5.64
CA HIS A 67 -2.61 9.63 4.44
C HIS A 67 -3.63 9.78 3.30
N GLY A 68 -4.88 9.33 3.43
CA GLY A 68 -5.83 9.37 2.30
C GLY A 68 -7.16 10.01 2.60
N GLN A 69 -7.07 11.21 3.17
CA GLN A 69 -8.01 12.26 2.79
C GLN A 69 -7.56 13.07 1.58
N ASN A 70 -6.57 12.62 0.79
CA ASN A 70 -6.30 13.24 -0.50
C ASN A 70 -5.64 12.24 -1.47
N ILE A 71 -6.46 11.60 -2.31
CA ILE A 71 -6.41 11.82 -3.77
C ILE A 71 -7.63 11.13 -4.43
N TRP A 72 -8.54 11.97 -4.93
CA TRP A 72 -9.66 11.66 -5.83
C TRP A 72 -10.84 10.85 -5.27
N GLY A 73 -11.84 11.55 -4.75
CA GLY A 73 -13.15 10.92 -4.49
C GLY A 73 -14.27 11.77 -3.89
N SER A 74 -14.02 12.91 -3.24
CA SER A 74 -15.13 13.77 -2.79
C SER A 74 -15.52 14.80 -3.84
N ARG A 75 -16.16 14.35 -4.93
CA ARG A 75 -17.21 15.18 -5.55
C ARG A 75 -18.51 14.83 -4.86
N ASN A 76 -18.90 15.72 -3.95
CA ASN A 76 -20.26 15.86 -3.47
C ASN A 76 -21.23 15.79 -4.66
N PHE A 77 -22.03 14.73 -4.72
CA PHE A 77 -23.36 14.86 -5.29
C PHE A 77 -24.25 15.39 -4.17
N LYS A 78 -24.61 16.66 -4.27
CA LYS A 78 -25.74 17.27 -3.57
C LYS A 78 -26.58 17.97 -4.61
#